data_AF-A0A351R9I7-F1
#
_entry.id   AF-A0A351R9I7-F1
#
_cell.length_a   1.000
_cell.length_b   1.000
_cell.length_c   1.000
_cell.angle_alpha   90.00
_cell.angle_beta   90.00
_cell.angle_gamma   90.00
#
_symmetry.space_group_name_H-M   'P 1'
#
loop_
_entity.id
_entity.type
_entity.pdbx_description
1 polymer ?
#
loop_
_entity_poly.entity_id
_entity_poly.type
_entity_poly.pdbx_seq_one_letter_code
_entity_poly.pdbx_strand_id
1 'polypeptide(L)'
;MAVKHPFFEYLGENYPYALEARFDRILIKIEQLWHTPQIHDYFSSLIIDSRGGRQGFPKDVIDDILRLRQVRQSQYIRESEGIETAINELKRLGIERNDEQFLRAVSDGDQAVVDLFVRSNFNIHIADEEGTPVLLLALKKGYTVIAGILINKGADVNAYDRRGVTPLLLVCGKQMHGYKTIAEMLIKRGAYVNDRDSLGFTPLLLSLSGGTAEVAELLIERGADVFARGKNGKSTLALANSSGNTHIAELLKVKGVTE
;
A
#
# COMPACT_ATOMS: atom_id res chain seq x y z
N MET A 1 -10.04 34.52 10.97
CA MET A 1 -8.77 35.05 10.44
C MET A 1 -8.17 33.98 9.55
N ALA A 2 -7.84 34.29 8.29
CA ALA A 2 -7.13 33.34 7.43
C ALA A 2 -5.74 33.11 8.04
N VAL A 3 -5.38 31.84 8.26
CA VAL A 3 -4.05 31.46 8.73
C VAL A 3 -3.07 31.81 7.63
N LYS A 4 -2.06 32.62 7.94
CA LYS A 4 -0.99 32.99 6.98
C LYS A 4 -0.24 31.70 6.59
N HIS A 5 -0.19 31.38 5.30
CA HIS A 5 0.69 30.33 4.77
C HIS A 5 2.13 30.54 5.28
N PRO A 6 2.77 29.52 5.88
CA PRO A 6 4.07 29.63 6.57
C PRO A 6 5.16 30.24 5.70
N PHE A 7 5.08 30.01 4.39
CA PHE A 7 6.03 30.49 3.41
C PHE A 7 6.08 32.02 3.30
N PHE A 8 4.98 32.75 3.52
CA PHE A 8 4.93 34.21 3.39
C PHE A 8 4.92 34.92 4.75
N GLU A 9 4.96 34.17 5.85
CA GLU A 9 4.75 34.67 7.21
C GLU A 9 5.81 35.71 7.61
N TYR A 10 7.03 35.57 7.07
CA TYR A 10 8.16 36.48 7.25
C TYR A 10 7.92 37.91 6.70
N LEU A 11 6.91 38.11 5.84
CA LEU A 11 6.60 39.42 5.25
C LEU A 11 5.78 40.34 6.16
N GLY A 12 5.35 39.86 7.34
CA GLY A 12 4.74 40.70 8.38
C GLY A 12 3.45 41.39 7.93
N GLU A 13 3.42 42.72 7.93
CA GLU A 13 2.27 43.54 7.49
C GLU A 13 2.13 43.64 5.97
N ASN A 14 3.20 43.37 5.21
CA ASN A 14 3.18 43.34 3.73
C ASN A 14 2.72 41.99 3.19
N TYR A 15 1.91 41.26 3.96
CA TYR A 15 1.52 39.90 3.66
C TYR A 15 0.63 39.85 2.40
N PRO A 16 1.08 39.19 1.33
CA PRO A 16 0.41 39.31 0.03
C PRO A 16 -0.69 38.26 -0.10
N TYR A 17 -1.80 38.41 0.62
CA TYR A 17 -2.93 37.46 0.63
C TYR A 17 -3.45 37.09 -0.77
N ALA A 18 -3.44 38.04 -1.72
CA ALA A 18 -3.81 37.77 -3.12
C ALA A 18 -2.81 36.85 -3.86
N LEU A 19 -1.54 36.88 -3.44
CA LEU A 19 -0.45 36.09 -3.98
C LEU A 19 -0.42 34.68 -3.37
N GLU A 20 -0.81 34.54 -2.09
CA GLU A 20 -0.96 33.25 -1.39
C GLU A 20 -1.98 32.34 -2.10
N ALA A 21 -3.20 32.82 -2.33
CA ALA A 21 -4.22 32.06 -3.07
C ALA A 21 -3.80 31.74 -4.52
N ARG A 22 -2.91 32.55 -5.11
CA ARG A 22 -2.32 32.28 -6.42
C ARG A 22 -1.24 31.19 -6.33
N PHE A 23 -0.43 31.19 -5.28
CA PHE A 23 0.61 30.22 -5.00
C PHE A 23 0.04 28.81 -4.76
N ASP A 24 -1.02 28.68 -3.94
CA ASP A 24 -1.68 27.40 -3.71
C ASP A 24 -2.25 26.80 -4.99
N ARG A 25 -2.88 27.64 -5.83
CA ARG A 25 -3.38 27.23 -7.15
C ARG A 25 -2.26 26.76 -8.06
N ILE A 26 -1.07 27.38 -7.96
CA ILE A 26 0.10 26.96 -8.72
C ILE A 26 0.57 25.59 -8.25
N LEU A 27 0.72 25.37 -6.94
CA LEU A 27 1.13 24.07 -6.41
C LEU A 27 0.18 22.95 -6.82
N ILE A 28 -1.13 23.17 -6.71
CA ILE A 28 -2.16 22.22 -7.16
C ILE A 28 -2.01 21.92 -8.65
N LYS A 29 -1.76 22.95 -9.48
CA LYS A 29 -1.62 22.76 -10.93
C LYS A 29 -0.32 22.05 -11.30
N ILE A 30 0.78 22.30 -10.58
CA ILE A 30 2.03 21.56 -10.69
C ILE A 30 1.80 20.09 -10.38
N GLU A 31 1.06 19.76 -9.32
CA GLU A 31 0.74 18.37 -8.97
C GLU A 31 -0.08 17.68 -10.06
N GLN A 32 -1.09 18.36 -10.60
CA GLN A 32 -1.94 17.80 -11.67
C GLN A 32 -1.18 17.55 -12.97
N LEU A 33 -0.30 18.47 -13.36
CA LEU A 33 0.39 18.41 -14.65
C LEU A 33 1.70 17.63 -14.59
N TRP A 34 2.19 17.24 -13.41
CA TRP A 34 3.54 16.71 -13.21
C TRP A 34 3.94 15.59 -14.16
N HIS A 35 3.02 14.67 -14.41
CA HIS A 35 3.25 13.50 -15.24
C HIS A 35 2.92 13.72 -16.73
N THR A 36 2.75 14.98 -17.14
CA THR A 36 2.28 15.34 -18.48
C THR A 36 3.29 16.27 -19.17
N PRO A 37 3.51 16.18 -20.50
CA PRO A 37 4.41 17.08 -21.21
C PRO A 37 4.09 18.58 -21.00
N GLN A 38 2.82 18.91 -20.75
CA GLN A 38 2.30 20.26 -20.54
C GLN A 38 2.90 20.96 -19.32
N ILE A 39 3.53 20.24 -18.38
CA ILE A 39 4.17 20.88 -17.23
C ILE A 39 5.34 21.79 -17.63
N HIS A 40 6.02 21.47 -18.73
CA HIS A 40 7.11 22.29 -19.24
C HIS A 40 6.60 23.67 -19.69
N ASP A 41 5.48 23.68 -20.40
CA ASP A 41 4.82 24.92 -20.84
C ASP A 41 4.28 25.70 -19.65
N TYR A 42 3.74 24.99 -18.66
CA TYR A 42 3.23 25.59 -17.43
C TYR A 42 4.32 26.31 -16.62
N PHE A 43 5.46 25.66 -16.34
CA PHE A 43 6.60 26.32 -15.68
C PHE A 43 7.14 27.49 -16.51
N SER A 44 7.19 27.34 -17.83
CA SER A 44 7.63 28.41 -18.72
C SER A 44 6.72 29.63 -18.60
N SER A 45 5.40 29.43 -18.59
CA SER A 45 4.38 30.49 -18.44
C SER A 45 4.35 31.15 -17.05
N LEU A 46 4.80 30.43 -16.01
CA LEU A 46 4.89 30.94 -14.65
C LEU A 46 6.05 31.90 -14.46
N ILE A 47 7.15 31.64 -15.16
CA ILE A 47 8.39 32.42 -15.05
C ILE A 47 8.37 33.56 -16.09
N ILE A 48 7.82 33.31 -17.27
CA ILE A 48 7.85 34.19 -18.43
C ILE A 48 6.43 34.36 -18.97
N ASP A 49 5.96 35.60 -19.12
CA ASP A 49 4.67 35.89 -19.75
C ASP A 49 4.70 35.61 -21.26
N SER A 50 3.53 35.57 -21.90
CA SER A 50 3.41 35.29 -23.35
C SER A 50 4.08 36.34 -24.26
N ARG A 51 4.64 37.41 -23.70
CA ARG A 51 5.37 38.49 -24.39
C ARG A 51 6.87 38.48 -24.04
N GLY A 52 7.35 37.48 -23.29
CA GLY A 52 8.76 37.34 -22.91
C GLY A 52 9.17 38.14 -21.66
N GLY A 53 8.23 38.77 -20.96
CA GLY A 53 8.49 39.50 -19.71
C GLY A 53 8.55 38.57 -18.51
N ARG A 54 9.45 38.80 -17.55
CA ARG A 54 9.45 38.05 -16.28
C ARG A 54 8.16 38.35 -15.51
N GLN A 55 7.45 37.32 -15.07
CA GLN A 55 6.29 37.54 -14.19
C GLN A 55 6.74 38.10 -12.84
N GLY A 56 5.93 39.01 -12.28
CA GLY A 56 6.20 39.74 -11.04
C GLY A 56 6.08 38.93 -9.74
N PHE A 57 6.48 37.65 -9.73
CA PHE A 57 6.66 36.92 -8.49
C PHE A 57 7.93 37.42 -7.76
N PRO A 58 7.92 37.52 -6.42
CA PRO A 58 9.14 37.76 -5.66
C PRO A 58 10.22 36.73 -6.05
N LYS A 59 11.47 37.17 -6.10
CA LYS A 59 12.60 36.35 -6.57
C LYS A 59 12.71 35.02 -5.81
N ASP A 60 12.51 35.06 -4.49
CA ASP A 60 12.63 33.89 -3.61
C ASP A 60 11.58 32.80 -3.97
N VAL A 61 10.37 33.21 -4.36
CA VAL A 61 9.30 32.31 -4.81
C VAL A 61 9.67 31.64 -6.13
N ILE A 62 10.29 32.37 -7.06
CA ILE A 62 10.74 31.84 -8.35
C ILE A 62 11.85 30.81 -8.13
N ASP A 63 12.82 31.11 -7.27
CA ASP A 63 13.94 30.21 -6.96
C ASP A 63 13.45 28.89 -6.36
N ASP A 64 12.43 28.91 -5.49
CA ASP A 64 11.87 27.69 -4.90
C ASP A 64 11.03 26.87 -5.90
N ILE A 65 10.27 27.51 -6.78
CA ILE A 65 9.59 26.82 -7.90
C ILE A 65 10.60 26.10 -8.79
N LEU A 66 11.73 26.75 -9.11
CA LEU A 66 12.81 26.17 -9.90
C LEU A 66 13.50 25.01 -9.19
N ARG A 67 13.75 25.13 -7.87
CA ARG A 67 14.30 24.04 -7.05
C ARG A 67 13.37 22.84 -7.03
N LEU A 68 12.07 23.04 -6.80
CA LEU A 68 11.07 21.97 -6.80
C LEU A 68 11.05 21.22 -8.14
N ARG A 69 11.09 21.97 -9.25
CA ARG A 69 11.20 21.38 -10.60
C ARG A 69 12.46 20.52 -10.74
N GLN A 70 13.63 21.04 -10.36
CA GLN A 70 14.89 20.32 -10.47
C GLN A 70 14.92 19.06 -9.60
N VAL A 71 14.48 19.15 -8.34
CA VAL A 71 14.44 18.02 -7.40
C VAL A 71 13.56 16.91 -7.94
N ARG A 72 12.33 17.22 -8.35
CA ARG A 72 11.41 16.20 -8.87
C ARG A 72 11.81 15.68 -10.25
N GLN A 73 12.39 16.50 -11.12
CA GLN A 73 12.97 16.03 -12.39
C GLN A 73 14.11 15.03 -12.12
N SER A 74 14.96 15.30 -11.12
CA SER A 74 16.01 14.38 -10.70
C SER A 74 15.45 13.08 -10.13
N GLN A 75 14.35 13.14 -9.38
CA GLN A 75 13.66 11.94 -8.87
C GLN A 75 13.09 11.09 -10.01
N TYR A 76 12.42 11.73 -10.98
CA TYR A 76 11.87 11.05 -12.16
C TYR A 76 12.97 10.34 -12.97
N ILE A 77 14.10 11.01 -13.20
CA ILE A 77 15.23 10.40 -13.92
C ILE A 77 15.76 9.20 -13.14
N ARG A 78 15.96 9.31 -11.82
CA ARG A 78 16.42 8.18 -10.99
C ARG A 78 15.44 7.00 -10.99
N GLU A 79 14.14 7.28 -10.91
CA GLU A 79 13.12 6.24 -10.99
C GLU A 79 13.13 5.54 -12.35
N SER A 80 13.25 6.31 -13.44
CA SER A 80 13.36 5.80 -14.80
C SER A 80 14.62 4.96 -15.00
N GLU A 81 15.78 5.43 -14.51
CA GLU A 81 17.05 4.69 -14.54
C GLU A 81 16.96 3.39 -13.74
N GLY A 82 16.29 3.42 -12.58
CA GLY A 82 16.06 2.24 -11.75
C GLY A 82 15.20 1.18 -12.45
N ILE A 83 14.15 1.61 -13.15
CA ILE A 83 13.29 0.75 -13.98
C ILE A 83 14.09 0.13 -15.12
N GLU A 84 14.83 0.94 -15.88
CA GLU A 84 15.60 0.48 -17.03
C GLU A 84 16.72 -0.49 -16.63
N THR A 85 17.39 -0.22 -15.51
CA THR A 85 18.39 -1.12 -14.92
C THR A 85 17.77 -2.49 -14.61
N ALA A 86 16.60 -2.53 -13.98
CA ALA A 86 15.91 -3.78 -13.68
C ALA A 86 15.52 -4.55 -14.95
N ILE A 87 15.07 -3.85 -16.00
CA ILE A 87 14.74 -4.45 -17.30
C ILE A 87 15.98 -5.05 -17.96
N ASN A 88 17.11 -4.33 -17.93
CA ASN A 88 18.35 -4.81 -18.53
C ASN A 88 18.92 -6.02 -17.78
N GLU A 89 18.76 -6.07 -16.46
CA GLU A 89 19.13 -7.25 -15.66
C GLU A 89 18.27 -8.47 -15.99
N LEU A 90 16.94 -8.32 -16.14
CA LEU A 90 16.06 -9.41 -16.60
C LEU A 90 16.51 -9.94 -17.97
N LYS A 91 16.83 -9.05 -18.91
CA LYS A 91 17.36 -9.42 -20.23
C LYS A 91 18.71 -10.15 -20.13
N ARG A 92 19.61 -9.71 -19.25
CA ARG A 92 20.91 -10.34 -19.01
C ARG A 92 20.75 -11.77 -18.47
N LEU A 93 19.75 -12.01 -17.64
CA LEU A 93 19.40 -13.33 -17.13
C LEU A 93 18.66 -14.20 -18.15
N GLY A 94 18.34 -13.68 -19.35
CA GLY A 94 17.56 -14.38 -20.35
C GLY A 94 16.08 -14.56 -19.97
N ILE A 95 15.58 -13.75 -19.03
CA ILE A 95 14.21 -13.82 -18.55
C ILE A 95 13.36 -12.83 -19.33
N GLU A 96 12.35 -13.33 -20.03
CA GLU A 96 11.38 -12.50 -20.72
C GLU A 96 10.45 -11.81 -19.72
N ARG A 97 10.17 -10.52 -19.95
CA ARG A 97 9.27 -9.74 -19.11
C ARG A 97 7.80 -9.99 -19.49
N ASN A 98 7.29 -11.17 -19.16
CA ASN A 98 5.92 -11.60 -19.42
C ASN A 98 5.27 -12.22 -18.17
N ASP A 99 3.95 -12.45 -18.23
CA ASP A 99 3.15 -12.96 -17.11
C ASP A 99 3.60 -14.36 -16.68
N GLU A 100 3.97 -15.22 -17.63
CA GLU A 100 4.40 -16.60 -17.38
C GLU A 100 5.68 -16.65 -16.54
N GLN A 101 6.69 -15.86 -16.90
CA GLN A 101 7.96 -15.81 -16.18
C GLN A 101 7.80 -15.19 -14.80
N PHE A 102 6.94 -14.18 -14.66
CA PHE A 102 6.65 -13.59 -13.36
C PHE A 102 5.92 -14.57 -12.43
N LEU A 103 4.88 -15.25 -12.93
CA LEU A 103 4.16 -16.28 -12.19
C LEU A 103 5.07 -17.44 -11.80
N ARG A 104 5.96 -17.86 -12.71
CA ARG A 104 6.97 -18.89 -12.43
C ARG A 104 7.91 -18.46 -11.31
N ALA A 105 8.47 -17.26 -11.37
CA ALA A 105 9.35 -16.73 -10.32
C ALA A 105 8.66 -16.70 -8.95
N VAL A 106 7.38 -16.28 -8.90
CA VAL A 106 6.59 -16.31 -7.66
C VAL A 106 6.29 -17.74 -7.20
N SER A 107 5.98 -18.64 -8.13
CA SER A 107 5.73 -20.06 -7.84
C SER A 107 6.97 -20.78 -7.32
N ASP A 108 8.16 -20.42 -7.80
CA ASP A 108 9.42 -21.06 -7.44
C ASP A 108 10.05 -20.43 -6.19
N GLY A 109 9.55 -19.26 -5.77
CA GLY A 109 10.04 -18.53 -4.60
C GLY A 109 11.30 -17.70 -4.90
N ASP A 110 11.56 -17.37 -6.16
CA ASP A 110 12.71 -16.58 -6.58
C ASP A 110 12.49 -15.09 -6.25
N GLN A 111 12.91 -14.71 -5.05
CA GLN A 111 12.80 -13.35 -4.55
C GLN A 111 13.55 -12.33 -5.42
N ALA A 112 14.70 -12.72 -5.98
CA ALA A 112 15.54 -11.80 -6.75
C ALA A 112 14.87 -11.47 -8.09
N VAL A 113 14.35 -12.48 -8.77
CA VAL A 113 13.60 -12.28 -10.02
C VAL A 113 12.32 -11.50 -9.75
N VAL A 114 11.57 -11.81 -8.70
CA VAL A 114 10.36 -11.04 -8.33
C VAL A 114 10.68 -9.57 -8.05
N ASP A 115 11.75 -9.27 -7.31
CA ASP A 115 12.20 -7.88 -7.07
C ASP A 115 12.51 -7.15 -8.37
N LEU A 116 13.21 -7.81 -9.31
CA LEU A 116 13.49 -7.23 -10.64
C LEU A 116 12.21 -6.93 -11.42
N PHE A 117 11.24 -7.85 -11.45
CA PHE A 117 9.94 -7.60 -12.09
C PHE A 117 9.24 -6.40 -11.45
N VAL A 118 9.16 -6.34 -10.12
CA VAL A 118 8.51 -5.25 -9.39
C VAL A 118 9.19 -3.89 -9.63
N ARG A 119 10.52 -3.85 -9.60
CA ARG A 119 11.32 -2.65 -9.89
C ARG A 119 11.26 -2.21 -11.34
N SER A 120 11.05 -3.14 -12.26
CA SER A 120 10.78 -2.84 -13.68
C SER A 120 9.37 -2.27 -13.92
N ASN A 121 8.61 -1.98 -12.86
CA ASN A 121 7.22 -1.54 -12.92
C ASN A 121 6.31 -2.52 -13.69
N PHE A 122 6.56 -3.82 -13.54
CA PHE A 122 5.72 -4.87 -14.12
C PHE A 122 4.33 -4.89 -13.48
N ASN A 123 3.31 -5.31 -14.25
CA ASN A 123 1.96 -5.44 -13.73
C ASN A 123 1.88 -6.66 -12.79
N ILE A 124 1.65 -6.40 -11.50
CA ILE A 124 1.53 -7.46 -10.49
C ILE A 124 0.10 -7.96 -10.28
N HIS A 125 -0.90 -7.32 -10.91
CA HIS A 125 -2.32 -7.67 -10.78
C HIS A 125 -2.72 -8.74 -11.79
N ILE A 126 -1.97 -9.84 -11.79
CA ILE A 126 -2.24 -11.01 -12.63
C ILE A 126 -2.63 -12.21 -11.76
N ALA A 127 -3.06 -13.28 -12.40
CA ALA A 127 -3.44 -14.52 -11.74
C ALA A 127 -2.90 -15.72 -12.52
N ASP A 128 -2.73 -16.86 -11.85
CA ASP A 128 -2.40 -18.12 -12.51
C ASP A 128 -3.59 -18.68 -13.31
N GLU A 129 -3.39 -19.84 -13.95
CA GLU A 129 -4.42 -20.52 -14.76
C GLU A 129 -5.67 -20.92 -13.92
N GLU A 130 -5.50 -21.10 -12.62
CA GLU A 130 -6.58 -21.37 -11.68
C GLU A 130 -7.31 -20.09 -11.23
N GLY A 131 -6.87 -18.92 -11.70
CA GLY A 131 -7.39 -17.63 -11.27
C GLY A 131 -6.97 -17.24 -9.85
N THR A 132 -5.89 -17.80 -9.32
CA THR A 132 -5.30 -17.40 -8.04
C THR A 132 -4.46 -16.14 -8.26
N PRO A 133 -4.77 -15.01 -7.60
CA PRO A 133 -3.95 -13.79 -7.68
C PRO A 133 -2.52 -14.02 -7.19
N VAL A 134 -1.53 -13.34 -7.77
CA VAL A 134 -0.10 -13.53 -7.46
C VAL A 134 0.22 -13.44 -5.96
N LEU A 135 -0.37 -12.47 -5.25
CA LEU A 135 -0.20 -12.33 -3.81
C LEU A 135 -0.66 -13.60 -3.07
N LEU A 136 -1.81 -14.14 -3.45
CA LEU A 136 -2.37 -15.33 -2.82
C LEU A 136 -1.56 -16.59 -3.19
N LEU A 137 -1.02 -16.67 -4.41
CA LEU A 137 -0.11 -17.74 -4.82
C LEU A 137 1.15 -17.76 -3.94
N ALA A 138 1.82 -16.61 -3.77
CA ALA A 138 2.99 -16.47 -2.91
C ALA A 138 2.68 -16.89 -1.47
N LEU A 139 1.53 -16.46 -0.94
CA LEU A 139 1.10 -16.83 0.40
C LEU A 139 0.81 -18.32 0.51
N LYS A 140 0.05 -18.94 -0.41
CA LYS A 140 -0.25 -20.39 -0.38
C LYS A 140 1.03 -21.25 -0.32
N LYS A 141 2.12 -20.78 -0.93
CA LYS A 141 3.45 -21.43 -0.90
C LYS A 141 4.33 -21.05 0.30
N GLY A 142 3.90 -20.09 1.12
CA GLY A 142 4.63 -19.65 2.31
C GLY A 142 5.74 -18.62 2.06
N TYR A 143 5.81 -18.04 0.86
CA TYR A 143 6.84 -17.07 0.49
C TYR A 143 6.51 -15.67 1.01
N THR A 144 6.67 -15.48 2.32
CA THR A 144 6.32 -14.22 3.02
C THR A 144 7.13 -13.02 2.55
N VAL A 145 8.41 -13.19 2.19
CA VAL A 145 9.22 -12.09 1.64
C VAL A 145 8.63 -11.60 0.31
N ILE A 146 8.29 -12.52 -0.59
CA ILE A 146 7.64 -12.20 -1.87
C ILE A 146 6.30 -11.51 -1.63
N ALA A 147 5.47 -12.04 -0.73
CA ALA A 147 4.21 -11.42 -0.38
C ALA A 147 4.40 -9.98 0.15
N GLY A 148 5.42 -9.75 0.99
CA GLY A 148 5.78 -8.43 1.49
C GLY A 148 6.16 -7.45 0.37
N ILE A 149 6.97 -7.90 -0.60
CA ILE A 149 7.32 -7.10 -1.79
C ILE A 149 6.05 -6.72 -2.57
N LEU A 150 5.18 -7.69 -2.84
CA LEU A 150 3.93 -7.48 -3.60
C LEU A 150 2.99 -6.50 -2.87
N ILE A 151 2.79 -6.67 -1.56
CA ILE A 151 1.95 -5.76 -0.75
C ILE A 151 2.53 -4.34 -0.75
N ASN A 152 3.85 -4.20 -0.64
CA ASN A 152 4.50 -2.89 -0.67
C ASN A 152 4.37 -2.19 -2.03
N LYS A 153 4.37 -2.96 -3.12
CA LYS A 153 4.12 -2.46 -4.47
C LYS A 153 2.64 -2.15 -4.75
N GLY A 154 1.72 -2.54 -3.85
CA GLY A 154 0.30 -2.22 -3.96
C GLY A 154 -0.55 -3.35 -4.55
N ALA A 155 -0.14 -4.61 -4.38
CA ALA A 155 -1.02 -5.74 -4.68
C ALA A 155 -2.37 -5.61 -3.98
N ASP A 156 -3.44 -6.05 -4.64
CA ASP A 156 -4.77 -6.06 -4.06
C ASP A 156 -4.83 -7.06 -2.89
N VAL A 157 -4.97 -6.51 -1.68
CA VAL A 157 -4.98 -7.28 -0.42
C VAL A 157 -6.31 -7.99 -0.16
N ASN A 158 -7.35 -7.66 -0.93
CA ASN A 158 -8.69 -8.23 -0.84
C ASN A 158 -9.03 -9.16 -2.02
N ALA A 159 -8.09 -9.37 -2.94
CA ALA A 159 -8.26 -10.33 -4.03
C ALA A 159 -8.49 -11.74 -3.46
N TYR A 160 -9.31 -12.56 -4.13
CA TYR A 160 -9.65 -13.89 -3.67
C TYR A 160 -9.51 -14.92 -4.79
N ASP A 161 -9.26 -16.18 -4.43
CA ASP A 161 -9.30 -17.29 -5.40
C ASP A 161 -10.72 -17.79 -5.65
N ARG A 162 -10.87 -18.78 -6.53
CA ARG A 162 -12.16 -19.42 -6.84
C ARG A 162 -12.85 -20.06 -5.63
N ARG A 163 -12.17 -20.22 -4.48
CA ARG A 163 -12.74 -20.74 -3.23
C ARG A 163 -13.17 -19.62 -2.29
N GLY A 164 -13.04 -18.35 -2.69
CA GLY A 164 -13.34 -17.18 -1.87
C GLY A 164 -12.31 -16.95 -0.76
N VAL A 165 -11.11 -17.53 -0.85
CA VAL A 165 -10.07 -17.32 0.17
C VAL A 165 -9.35 -16.02 -0.12
N THR A 166 -9.40 -15.07 0.82
CA THR A 166 -8.61 -13.83 0.79
C THR A 166 -7.24 -14.02 1.44
N PRO A 167 -6.25 -13.16 1.14
CA PRO A 167 -4.96 -13.14 1.81
C PRO A 167 -5.06 -13.15 3.33
N LEU A 168 -5.95 -12.33 3.90
CA LEU A 168 -6.10 -12.22 5.35
C LEU A 168 -6.67 -13.50 5.97
N LEU A 169 -7.70 -14.09 5.37
CA LEU A 169 -8.23 -15.40 5.79
C LEU A 169 -7.14 -16.48 5.76
N LEU A 170 -6.34 -16.52 4.69
CA LEU A 170 -5.28 -17.51 4.52
C LEU A 170 -4.20 -17.41 5.61
N VAL A 171 -3.71 -16.20 5.90
CA VAL A 171 -2.62 -16.01 6.87
C VAL A 171 -3.08 -16.14 8.31
N CYS A 172 -4.31 -15.76 8.64
CA CYS A 172 -4.88 -15.97 9.98
C CYS A 172 -5.18 -17.46 10.24
N GLY A 173 -5.52 -18.23 9.20
CA GLY A 173 -5.86 -19.65 9.31
C GLY A 173 -4.67 -20.61 9.30
N LYS A 174 -3.44 -20.11 9.18
CA LYS A 174 -2.22 -20.93 9.05
C LYS A 174 -1.13 -20.44 9.98
N GLN A 175 -0.48 -21.37 10.67
CA GLN A 175 0.71 -21.09 11.47
C GLN A 175 1.97 -21.27 10.61
N MET A 176 2.38 -20.23 9.88
CA MET A 176 3.63 -20.21 9.12
C MET A 176 4.52 -19.04 9.55
N HIS A 177 5.84 -19.22 9.43
CA HIS A 177 6.80 -18.18 9.77
C HIS A 177 6.56 -16.90 8.95
N GLY A 178 6.48 -15.75 9.63
CA GLY A 178 6.26 -14.44 9.01
C GLY A 178 4.79 -14.10 8.69
N TYR A 179 3.84 -15.03 8.85
CA TYR A 179 2.42 -14.76 8.59
C TYR A 179 1.82 -13.70 9.51
N LYS A 180 2.31 -13.61 10.75
CA LYS A 180 1.96 -12.51 11.68
C LYS A 180 2.28 -11.15 11.05
N THR A 181 3.50 -10.96 10.57
CA THR A 181 3.94 -9.72 9.93
C THR A 181 3.12 -9.42 8.68
N ILE A 182 2.82 -10.44 7.88
CA ILE A 182 1.96 -10.26 6.69
C ILE A 182 0.54 -9.87 7.08
N ALA A 183 -0.07 -10.51 8.09
CA ALA A 183 -1.40 -10.12 8.59
C ALA A 183 -1.42 -8.64 8.99
N GLU A 184 -0.42 -8.19 9.75
CA GLU A 184 -0.29 -6.77 10.11
C GLU A 184 -0.18 -5.85 8.89
N MET A 185 0.59 -6.24 7.87
CA MET A 185 0.73 -5.49 6.62
C MET A 185 -0.60 -5.41 5.85
N LEU A 186 -1.29 -6.54 5.70
CA LEU A 186 -2.59 -6.62 5.02
C LEU A 186 -3.63 -5.73 5.73
N ILE A 187 -3.71 -5.83 7.06
CA ILE A 187 -4.64 -5.04 7.88
C ILE A 187 -4.31 -3.54 7.79
N LYS A 188 -3.03 -3.15 7.78
CA LYS A 188 -2.60 -1.75 7.55
C LYS A 188 -2.93 -1.24 6.13
N ARG A 189 -3.00 -2.13 5.14
CA ARG A 189 -3.33 -1.82 3.74
C ARG A 189 -4.82 -1.92 3.42
N GLY A 190 -5.68 -2.08 4.45
CA GLY A 190 -7.13 -2.07 4.27
C GLY A 190 -7.75 -3.41 3.90
N ALA A 191 -7.14 -4.52 4.31
CA ALA A 191 -7.76 -5.83 4.17
C ALA A 191 -9.09 -5.92 4.96
N TYR A 192 -10.11 -6.56 4.38
CA TYR A 192 -11.41 -6.73 5.02
C TYR A 192 -11.33 -7.71 6.21
N VAL A 193 -11.48 -7.17 7.41
CA VAL A 193 -11.28 -7.91 8.67
C VAL A 193 -12.44 -8.86 9.02
N ASN A 194 -13.56 -8.77 8.29
CA ASN A 194 -14.81 -9.50 8.57
C ASN A 194 -15.23 -10.46 7.45
N ASP A 195 -14.37 -10.68 6.45
CA ASP A 195 -14.62 -11.69 5.42
C ASP A 195 -14.77 -13.08 6.05
N ARG A 196 -15.51 -13.93 5.36
CA ARG A 196 -15.78 -15.30 5.83
C ARG A 196 -15.29 -16.30 4.82
N ASP A 197 -14.59 -17.32 5.30
CA ASP A 197 -14.26 -18.48 4.49
C ASP A 197 -15.51 -19.35 4.24
N SER A 198 -15.35 -20.40 3.42
CA SER A 198 -16.41 -21.37 3.13
C SER A 198 -16.99 -22.09 4.37
N LEU A 199 -16.28 -22.04 5.51
CA LEU A 199 -16.70 -22.60 6.78
C LEU A 199 -17.29 -21.55 7.73
N GLY A 200 -17.48 -20.31 7.27
CA GLY A 200 -18.04 -19.19 8.03
C GLY A 200 -17.07 -18.59 9.05
N PHE A 201 -15.79 -18.98 9.03
CA PHE A 201 -14.78 -18.43 9.92
C PHE A 201 -14.31 -17.07 9.42
N THR A 202 -14.23 -16.11 10.33
CA THR A 202 -13.63 -14.79 10.12
C THR A 202 -12.14 -14.83 10.43
N PRO A 203 -11.34 -13.85 9.96
CA PRO A 203 -9.95 -13.70 10.36
C PRO A 203 -9.75 -13.77 11.89
N LEU A 204 -10.65 -13.14 12.66
CA LEU A 204 -10.58 -13.18 14.13
C LEU A 204 -10.76 -14.60 14.68
N LEU A 205 -11.76 -15.34 14.21
CA LEU A 205 -11.99 -16.73 14.65
C LEU A 205 -10.80 -17.63 14.28
N LEU A 206 -10.20 -17.42 13.09
CA LEU A 206 -9.02 -18.15 12.65
C LEU A 206 -7.79 -17.83 13.52
N SER A 207 -7.53 -16.54 13.78
CA SER A 207 -6.40 -16.12 14.62
C SER A 207 -6.49 -16.65 16.06
N LEU A 208 -7.70 -16.69 16.64
CA LEU A 208 -7.94 -17.26 17.97
C LEU A 208 -7.75 -18.78 17.98
N SER A 209 -8.20 -19.47 16.93
CA SER A 209 -8.02 -20.93 16.80
C SER A 209 -6.55 -21.31 16.55
N GLY A 210 -5.83 -20.45 15.83
CA GLY A 210 -4.41 -20.61 15.50
C GLY A 210 -3.45 -20.00 16.53
N GLY A 211 -3.92 -19.48 17.67
CA GLY A 211 -3.04 -18.96 18.73
C GLY A 211 -2.22 -17.71 18.35
N THR A 212 -2.66 -16.94 17.35
CA THR A 212 -1.99 -15.68 16.96
C THR A 212 -2.60 -14.50 17.69
N ALA A 213 -2.25 -14.40 18.98
CA ALA A 213 -2.74 -13.41 19.92
C ALA A 213 -2.74 -11.98 19.39
N GLU A 214 -1.58 -11.54 18.90
CA GLU A 214 -1.35 -10.15 18.53
C GLU A 214 -2.09 -9.77 17.24
N VAL A 215 -2.28 -10.73 16.34
CA VAL A 215 -3.11 -10.53 15.14
C VAL A 215 -4.58 -10.41 15.54
N ALA A 216 -5.06 -11.24 16.47
CA ALA A 216 -6.42 -11.16 16.98
C ALA A 216 -6.70 -9.83 17.69
N GLU A 217 -5.77 -9.33 18.51
CA GLU A 217 -5.86 -8.01 19.13
C GLU A 217 -5.94 -6.90 18.07
N LEU A 218 -5.03 -6.90 17.08
CA LEU A 218 -5.04 -5.95 15.98
C LEU A 218 -6.36 -6.01 15.17
N LEU A 219 -6.92 -7.19 14.94
CA LEU A 219 -8.20 -7.34 14.26
C LEU A 219 -9.35 -6.70 15.07
N ILE A 220 -9.37 -6.89 16.40
CA ILE A 220 -10.36 -6.28 17.29
C ILE A 220 -10.25 -4.75 17.25
N GLU A 221 -9.03 -4.20 17.31
CA GLU A 221 -8.78 -2.76 17.18
C GLU A 221 -9.29 -2.20 15.85
N ARG A 222 -9.26 -3.00 14.78
CA ARG A 222 -9.67 -2.61 13.43
C ARG A 222 -11.14 -2.95 13.12
N GLY A 223 -11.93 -3.26 14.13
CA GLY A 223 -13.38 -3.44 14.00
C GLY A 223 -13.81 -4.82 13.52
N ALA A 224 -13.01 -5.86 13.81
CA ALA A 224 -13.46 -7.23 13.63
C ALA A 224 -14.72 -7.51 14.47
N ASP A 225 -15.65 -8.28 13.91
CA ASP A 225 -16.87 -8.74 14.56
C ASP A 225 -16.53 -9.71 15.69
N VAL A 226 -16.50 -9.17 16.91
CA VAL A 226 -16.25 -9.93 18.13
C VAL A 226 -17.39 -10.88 18.50
N PHE A 227 -18.58 -10.76 17.90
CA PHE A 227 -19.70 -11.66 18.14
C PHE A 227 -19.80 -12.79 17.11
N ALA A 228 -18.84 -12.85 16.17
CA ALA A 228 -18.78 -13.90 15.17
C ALA A 228 -18.76 -15.30 15.82
N ARG A 229 -19.50 -16.22 15.21
CA ARG A 229 -19.48 -17.65 15.55
C ARG A 229 -19.05 -18.46 14.34
N GLY A 230 -18.17 -19.44 14.56
CA GLY A 230 -17.83 -20.43 13.55
C GLY A 230 -18.99 -21.39 13.29
N LYS A 231 -18.94 -22.19 12.22
CA LYS A 231 -19.98 -23.21 11.94
C LYS A 231 -20.17 -24.26 13.04
N ASN A 232 -19.16 -24.48 13.89
CA ASN A 232 -19.25 -25.34 15.06
C ASN A 232 -19.94 -24.67 16.27
N GLY A 233 -20.46 -23.45 16.11
CA GLY A 233 -21.14 -22.68 17.15
C GLY A 233 -20.21 -21.98 18.14
N LYS A 234 -18.88 -22.22 18.07
CA LYS A 234 -17.91 -21.61 18.99
C LYS A 234 -17.86 -20.09 18.78
N SER A 235 -18.02 -19.36 19.87
CA SER A 235 -17.83 -17.90 19.93
C SER A 235 -16.34 -17.55 19.93
N THR A 236 -16.03 -16.28 19.64
CA THR A 236 -14.69 -15.71 19.82
C THR A 236 -14.18 -15.90 21.25
N LEU A 237 -15.03 -15.70 22.27
CA LEU A 237 -14.65 -15.87 23.68
C LEU A 237 -14.28 -17.32 24.00
N ALA A 238 -15.06 -18.29 23.54
CA ALA A 238 -14.76 -19.71 23.72
C ALA A 238 -13.41 -20.10 23.09
N LEU A 239 -13.09 -19.54 21.91
CA LEU A 239 -11.80 -19.76 21.24
C LEU A 239 -10.63 -19.05 21.95
N ALA A 240 -10.84 -17.83 22.46
CA ALA A 240 -9.84 -17.11 23.26
C ALA A 240 -9.51 -17.85 24.57
N ASN A 241 -10.53 -18.37 25.26
CA ASN A 241 -10.35 -19.21 26.44
C ASN A 241 -9.62 -20.52 26.11
N SER A 242 -9.98 -21.18 25.00
CA SER A 242 -9.34 -22.43 24.56
C SER A 242 -7.87 -22.25 24.18
N SER A 243 -7.48 -21.08 23.68
CA SER A 243 -6.09 -20.76 23.35
C SER A 243 -5.26 -20.29 24.55
N GLY A 244 -5.87 -20.16 25.74
CA GLY A 244 -5.19 -19.71 26.95
C GLY A 244 -4.87 -18.22 26.98
N ASN A 245 -5.42 -17.43 26.06
CA ASN A 245 -5.15 -16.01 25.94
C ASN A 245 -6.10 -15.18 26.82
N THR A 246 -5.73 -15.03 28.09
CA THR A 246 -6.53 -14.30 29.09
C THR A 246 -6.74 -12.85 28.71
N HIS A 247 -5.73 -12.18 28.16
CA HIS A 247 -5.80 -10.78 27.72
C HIS A 247 -6.89 -10.58 26.66
N ILE A 248 -6.92 -11.41 25.62
CA ILE A 248 -7.96 -11.31 24.58
C ILE A 248 -9.33 -11.68 25.13
N ALA A 249 -9.42 -12.69 26.00
CA ALA A 249 -10.69 -13.05 26.64
C ALA A 249 -11.26 -11.88 27.47
N GLU A 250 -10.41 -11.17 28.21
CA GLU A 250 -10.78 -9.96 28.95
C GLU A 250 -11.21 -8.83 28.00
N LEU A 251 -10.44 -8.60 26.93
CA LEU A 251 -10.77 -7.59 25.92
C LEU A 251 -12.15 -7.87 25.28
N LEU A 252 -12.45 -9.13 24.95
CA LEU A 252 -13.75 -9.55 24.42
C LEU A 252 -14.89 -9.34 25.42
N LYS A 253 -14.68 -9.64 26.71
CA LYS A 253 -15.66 -9.38 27.78
C LYS A 253 -15.95 -7.89 27.95
N VAL A 254 -14.93 -7.03 27.89
CA VAL A 254 -15.10 -5.56 27.92
C VAL A 254 -15.93 -5.08 26.71
N LYS A 255 -15.80 -5.75 25.56
CA LYS A 255 -16.63 -5.51 24.36
C LYS A 255 -18.04 -6.13 24.45
N GLY A 256 -18.40 -6.73 25.58
CA GLY A 256 -19.73 -7.30 25.83
C GLY A 256 -19.95 -8.71 25.30
N VAL A 257 -18.88 -9.41 24.88
CA VAL A 257 -18.99 -10.81 24.45
C VAL A 257 -19.15 -11.71 25.68
N THR A 258 -20.21 -12.51 25.69
CA THR A 258 -20.47 -13.56 26.68
C THR A 258 -20.38 -14.93 26.02
N GLU A 259 -20.30 -16.00 26.81
CA GLU A 259 -20.31 -17.40 26.33
C GLU A 259 -21.52 -17.70 25.41
#